data_AF-A0A938BTL6-F1
#
_entry.id   AF-A0A938BTL6-F1
#
_cell.length_a   1.000
_cell.length_b   1.000
_cell.length_c   1.000
_cell.angle_alpha   90.00
_cell.angle_beta   90.00
_cell.angle_gamma   90.00
#
_symmetry.space_group_name_H-M   'P 1'
#
loop_
_entity.id
_entity.type
_entity.pdbx_description
1 polymer ?
#
loop_
_entity_poly.entity_id
_entity_poly.type
_entity_poly.pdbx_seq_one_letter_code
_entity_poly.pdbx_strand_id
1 'polypeptide(L)'
;MKQRPLLYIETSVFGFYYDEEPRNALRREAVRTMFQQISMGMLDAAASPLTEEELDASAEPTRSKLLALLDQLTLLDADDAEVSRLAGVYVEDGVIPATETLDARHAAYATVARADIIVSLNLKHLANAWAEQRLNAVNSREGLPTVRIWTPEQVVHYED
;
A
#
# COMPACT_ATOMS: atom_id res chain seq x y z
N MET A 1 -19.83 -5.03 -12.40
CA MET A 1 -19.18 -5.73 -11.27
C MET A 1 -17.69 -5.52 -11.40
N LYS A 2 -17.00 -5.08 -10.34
CA LYS A 2 -15.52 -5.00 -10.32
C LYS A 2 -15.00 -6.45 -10.52
N GLN A 3 -14.18 -6.69 -11.53
CA GLN A 3 -13.75 -8.06 -11.86
C GLN A 3 -12.70 -8.60 -10.86
N ARG A 4 -11.91 -7.71 -10.24
CA ARG A 4 -10.85 -8.04 -9.26
C ARG A 4 -10.69 -6.91 -8.24
N PRO A 5 -10.20 -7.20 -7.01
CA PRO A 5 -9.87 -6.16 -6.04
C PRO A 5 -8.67 -5.34 -6.51
N LEU A 6 -8.74 -4.02 -6.36
CA LEU A 6 -7.63 -3.10 -6.58
C LEU A 6 -6.72 -3.08 -5.36
N LEU A 7 -5.46 -3.44 -5.56
CA LEU A 7 -4.41 -3.41 -4.54
C LEU A 7 -3.68 -2.08 -4.58
N TYR A 8 -3.62 -1.35 -3.47
CA TYR A 8 -2.72 -0.24 -3.27
C TYR A 8 -1.42 -0.75 -2.64
N ILE A 9 -0.30 -0.65 -3.35
CA ILE A 9 1.00 -1.13 -2.85
C ILE A 9 1.73 0.02 -2.17
N GLU A 10 1.95 -0.10 -0.86
CA GLU A 10 2.72 0.86 -0.07
C GLU A 10 4.24 0.61 -0.22
N THR A 11 5.03 1.67 -0.09
CA THR A 11 6.46 1.74 -0.40
C THR A 11 7.30 0.65 0.27
N SER A 12 6.99 0.31 1.53
CA SER A 12 7.72 -0.71 2.28
C SER A 12 7.75 -2.08 1.58
N VAL A 13 6.79 -2.38 0.72
CA VAL A 13 6.72 -3.65 -0.03
C VAL A 13 7.86 -3.79 -1.03
N PHE A 14 8.27 -2.69 -1.68
CA PHE A 14 9.23 -2.72 -2.78
C PHE A 14 10.62 -3.16 -2.33
N GLY A 15 11.08 -2.69 -1.16
CA GLY A 15 12.40 -3.03 -0.62
C GLY A 15 12.58 -4.54 -0.41
N PHE A 16 11.52 -5.24 -0.01
CA PHE A 16 11.56 -6.69 0.25
C PHE A 16 11.74 -7.53 -1.02
N TYR A 17 11.49 -6.98 -2.22
CA TYR A 17 11.72 -7.70 -3.47
C TYR A 17 13.21 -8.08 -3.66
N TYR A 18 14.11 -7.19 -3.22
CA TYR A 18 15.56 -7.33 -3.34
C TYR A 18 16.28 -7.62 -2.02
N ASP A 19 15.56 -7.77 -0.91
CA ASP A 19 16.16 -7.99 0.41
C ASP A 19 16.78 -9.38 0.52
N GLU A 20 18.10 -9.50 0.64
CA GLU A 20 18.80 -10.79 0.71
C GLU A 20 18.88 -11.39 2.11
N GLU A 21 18.37 -10.71 3.14
CA GLU A 21 18.39 -11.21 4.52
C GLU A 21 17.65 -12.56 4.63
N PRO A 22 18.29 -13.61 5.19
CA PRO A 22 17.67 -14.93 5.33
C PRO A 22 16.34 -14.92 6.09
N ARG A 23 16.21 -14.10 7.16
CA ARG A 23 14.96 -14.03 7.94
C ARG A 23 13.76 -13.49 7.15
N ASN A 24 14.01 -12.80 6.04
CA ASN A 24 12.99 -12.20 5.18
C ASN A 24 12.67 -13.06 3.96
N ALA A 25 13.17 -14.30 3.89
CA ALA A 25 13.01 -15.16 2.72
C ALA A 25 11.55 -15.38 2.29
N LEU A 26 10.66 -15.70 3.23
CA LEU A 26 9.24 -15.93 2.93
C LEU A 26 8.54 -14.63 2.46
N ARG A 27 8.82 -13.50 3.11
CA ARG A 27 8.29 -12.18 2.71
C ARG A 27 8.74 -11.82 1.31
N ARG A 28 10.04 -11.97 1.03
CA ARG A 28 10.61 -11.71 -0.29
C ARG A 28 9.97 -12.60 -1.36
N GLU A 29 9.78 -13.88 -1.07
CA GLU A 29 9.13 -14.80 -2.00
C GLU A 29 7.70 -14.34 -2.31
N ALA A 30 6.91 -14.01 -1.29
CA ALA A 30 5.56 -13.50 -1.50
C ALA A 30 5.54 -12.19 -2.29
N VAL A 31 6.44 -11.24 -2.00
CA VAL A 31 6.57 -10.00 -2.77
C VAL A 31 6.91 -10.28 -4.23
N ARG A 32 7.86 -11.18 -4.50
CA ARG A 32 8.23 -11.56 -5.88
C ARG A 32 7.08 -12.21 -6.62
N THR A 33 6.38 -13.15 -5.99
CA THR A 33 5.18 -13.79 -6.54
C THR A 33 4.08 -12.76 -6.83
N MET A 34 3.87 -11.78 -5.94
CA MET A 34 2.89 -10.72 -6.14
C MET A 34 3.21 -9.88 -7.38
N PHE A 35 4.45 -9.40 -7.53
CA PHE A 35 4.86 -8.63 -8.72
C PHE A 35 4.79 -9.47 -10.00
N GLN A 36 5.14 -10.76 -9.93
CA GLN A 36 4.92 -11.67 -11.06
C GLN A 36 3.44 -11.74 -11.46
N GLN A 37 2.53 -11.90 -10.50
CA GLN A 37 1.09 -11.96 -10.75
C GLN A 37 0.52 -10.63 -11.26
N ILE A 38 1.07 -9.49 -10.82
CA ILE A 38 0.75 -8.17 -11.38
C ILE A 38 1.17 -8.12 -12.86
N SER A 39 2.41 -8.49 -13.19
CA SER A 39 2.89 -8.48 -14.59
C SER A 39 2.12 -9.43 -15.50
N MET A 40 1.58 -10.53 -14.95
CA MET A 40 0.73 -11.48 -15.68
C MET A 40 -0.72 -11.00 -15.81
N GLY A 41 -1.06 -9.84 -15.24
CA GLY A 41 -2.42 -9.31 -15.23
C GLY A 41 -3.39 -10.16 -14.41
N MET A 42 -2.89 -10.87 -13.38
CA MET A 42 -3.72 -11.62 -12.44
C MET A 42 -4.19 -10.75 -11.26
N LEU A 43 -3.38 -9.77 -10.86
CA LEU A 43 -3.67 -8.81 -9.81
C LEU A 43 -3.73 -7.39 -10.39
N ASP A 44 -4.77 -6.64 -10.03
CA ASP A 44 -4.89 -5.22 -10.39
C ASP A 44 -4.24 -4.41 -9.26
N ALA A 45 -3.16 -3.70 -9.56
CA ALA A 45 -2.37 -3.02 -8.55
C ALA A 45 -2.01 -1.58 -8.96
N ALA A 46 -1.97 -0.72 -7.95
CA ALA A 46 -1.68 0.70 -8.09
C ALA A 46 -0.79 1.20 -6.95
N ALA A 47 -0.13 2.33 -7.16
CA ALA A 47 0.69 3.04 -6.19
C ALA A 47 0.40 4.55 -6.26
N SER A 48 0.79 5.32 -5.24
CA SER A 48 0.60 6.77 -5.21
C SER A 48 1.82 7.54 -5.70
N PRO A 49 1.69 8.83 -6.04
CA PRO A 49 2.81 9.74 -6.19
C PRO A 49 3.73 9.77 -4.97
N LEU A 50 3.17 9.64 -3.75
CA LEU A 50 3.97 9.50 -2.53
C LEU A 50 4.87 8.25 -2.56
N THR A 51 4.39 7.14 -3.12
CA THR A 51 5.21 5.93 -3.28
C THR A 51 6.38 6.21 -4.23
N GLU A 52 6.13 6.89 -5.35
CA GLU A 52 7.17 7.30 -6.29
C GLU A 52 8.22 8.20 -5.62
N GLU A 53 7.79 9.24 -4.89
CA GLU A 53 8.66 10.16 -4.17
C GLU A 53 9.60 9.43 -3.18
N GLU A 54 9.06 8.49 -2.41
CA GLU A 54 9.83 7.73 -1.43
C GLU A 54 10.82 6.76 -2.09
N LEU A 55 10.45 6.15 -3.22
CA LEU A 55 11.35 5.28 -3.99
C LEU A 55 12.46 6.09 -4.68
N ASP A 56 12.14 7.26 -5.24
CA ASP A 56 13.11 8.14 -5.92
C ASP A 56 14.16 8.72 -4.96
N ALA A 57 13.82 8.87 -3.68
CA ALA A 57 14.75 9.28 -2.63
C ALA A 57 15.84 8.22 -2.31
N SER A 58 15.73 6.99 -2.84
CA SER A 58 16.73 5.94 -2.66
C SER A 58 18.03 6.23 -3.43
N ALA A 59 19.15 5.65 -2.99
CA ALA A 59 20.42 5.74 -3.69
C ALA A 59 20.52 4.75 -4.87
N GLU A 60 21.32 5.09 -5.89
CA GLU A 60 21.69 4.13 -6.93
C GLU A 60 22.65 3.06 -6.40
N PRO A 61 22.59 1.80 -6.90
CA PRO A 61 21.74 1.32 -8.00
C PRO A 61 20.33 0.84 -7.55
N THR A 62 19.98 1.00 -6.27
CA THR A 62 18.73 0.48 -5.71
C THR A 62 17.53 1.24 -6.26
N ARG A 63 17.61 2.57 -6.35
CA ARG A 63 16.56 3.43 -6.91
C ARG A 63 16.06 2.95 -8.27
N SER A 64 16.96 2.80 -9.25
CA SER A 64 16.59 2.36 -10.60
C SER A 64 15.85 1.01 -10.60
N LYS A 65 16.24 0.08 -9.69
CA LYS A 65 15.59 -1.22 -9.56
C LYS A 65 14.20 -1.15 -8.94
N LEU A 66 13.99 -0.23 -7.99
CA LEU A 66 12.71 -0.02 -7.33
C LEU A 66 11.71 0.69 -8.27
N LEU A 67 12.16 1.72 -9.00
CA LEU A 67 11.32 2.41 -9.98
C LEU A 67 10.92 1.48 -11.13
N ALA A 68 11.80 0.57 -11.57
CA ALA A 68 11.43 -0.46 -12.56
C ALA A 68 10.36 -1.45 -12.06
N LEU A 69 10.21 -1.64 -10.74
CA LEU A 69 9.08 -2.38 -10.18
C LEU A 69 7.82 -1.51 -10.16
N LEU A 70 7.95 -0.23 -9.82
CA LEU A 70 6.86 0.74 -9.83
C LEU A 70 6.20 0.85 -11.22
N ASP A 71 6.98 0.78 -12.30
CA ASP A 71 6.50 0.82 -13.68
C ASP A 71 5.49 -0.29 -14.05
N GLN A 72 5.39 -1.35 -13.24
CA GLN A 72 4.39 -2.42 -13.42
C GLN A 72 3.02 -2.07 -12.86
N LEU A 73 2.92 -0.99 -12.07
CA LEU A 73 1.73 -0.58 -11.35
C LEU A 73 1.07 0.62 -12.03
N THR A 74 -0.24 0.78 -11.82
CA THR A 74 -0.90 2.03 -12.17
C THR A 74 -0.52 3.12 -11.16
N LEU A 75 0.08 4.22 -11.60
CA LEU A 75 0.25 5.39 -10.75
C LEU A 75 -1.08 6.12 -10.59
N LEU A 76 -1.52 6.33 -9.36
CA LEU A 76 -2.80 6.94 -9.06
C LEU A 76 -2.79 8.44 -9.35
N ASP A 77 -3.84 8.91 -10.00
CA ASP A 77 -4.19 10.33 -10.12
C ASP A 77 -5.23 10.64 -9.04
N ALA A 78 -4.77 11.11 -7.88
CA ALA A 78 -5.61 11.44 -6.73
C ALA A 78 -5.50 12.92 -6.40
N ASP A 79 -6.60 13.51 -5.92
CA ASP A 79 -6.62 14.89 -5.45
C ASP A 79 -5.82 15.00 -4.14
N ASP A 80 -4.61 15.55 -4.23
CA ASP A 80 -3.70 15.76 -3.11
C ASP A 80 -4.31 16.58 -1.97
N ALA A 81 -5.24 17.50 -2.25
CA ALA A 81 -5.91 18.27 -1.23
C ALA A 81 -6.86 17.39 -0.41
N GLU A 82 -7.62 16.51 -1.07
CA GLU A 82 -8.51 15.56 -0.41
C GLU A 82 -7.72 14.49 0.36
N VAL A 83 -6.61 14.01 -0.20
CA VAL A 83 -5.70 13.07 0.48
C VAL A 83 -5.13 13.71 1.74
N SER A 84 -4.67 14.96 1.66
CA SER A 84 -4.12 15.68 2.82
C SER A 84 -5.17 15.93 3.90
N ARG A 85 -6.40 16.29 3.50
CA ARG A 85 -7.54 16.46 4.42
C ARG A 85 -7.84 15.15 5.14
N LEU A 86 -8.00 14.06 4.40
CA LEU A 86 -8.35 12.75 4.97
C LEU A 86 -7.25 12.19 5.86
N ALA A 87 -5.98 12.35 5.48
CA ALA A 87 -4.84 11.99 6.33
C ALA A 87 -4.87 12.75 7.67
N GLY A 88 -5.20 14.04 7.64
CA GLY A 88 -5.41 14.86 8.84
C GLY A 88 -6.50 14.28 9.75
N VAL A 89 -7.65 13.90 9.17
CA VAL A 89 -8.75 13.28 9.93
C VAL A 89 -8.30 11.98 10.62
N TYR A 90 -7.53 11.11 9.94
CA TYR A 90 -7.01 9.89 10.57
C TYR A 90 -6.11 10.17 11.78
N VAL A 91 -5.33 11.24 11.73
CA VAL A 91 -4.46 11.66 12.84
C VAL A 91 -5.27 12.29 13.97
N GLU A 92 -6.20 13.18 13.65
CA GLU A 92 -7.06 13.86 14.63
C GLU A 92 -7.94 12.88 15.42
N ASP A 93 -8.48 11.86 14.76
CA ASP A 93 -9.28 10.80 15.39
C ASP A 93 -8.42 9.75 16.12
N GLY A 94 -7.09 9.87 16.08
CA GLY A 94 -6.16 8.96 16.75
C GLY A 94 -6.11 7.56 16.14
N VAL A 95 -6.51 7.42 14.87
CA VAL A 95 -6.35 6.16 14.11
C VAL A 95 -4.87 5.91 13.84
N ILE A 96 -4.15 6.97 13.47
CA ILE A 96 -2.73 6.95 13.16
C ILE A 96 -2.04 8.01 14.02
N PRO A 97 -0.89 7.71 14.67
CA PRO A 97 -0.18 8.69 15.46
C PRO A 97 0.26 9.91 14.64
N ALA A 98 0.27 11.10 15.24
CA ALA A 98 0.75 12.32 14.58
C ALA A 98 2.24 12.27 14.16
N THR A 99 3.01 11.30 14.66
CA THR A 99 4.39 11.04 14.24
C THR A 99 4.51 10.23 12.95
N GLU A 100 3.41 9.59 12.50
CA GLU A 100 3.37 8.66 11.38
C GLU A 100 2.51 9.26 10.24
N THR A 101 2.83 10.50 9.85
CA THR A 101 2.03 11.25 8.86
C THR A 101 2.07 10.63 7.46
N LEU A 102 3.17 9.97 7.10
CA LEU A 102 3.32 9.27 5.81
C LEU A 102 2.37 8.06 5.75
N ASP A 103 2.30 7.26 6.82
CA ASP A 103 1.33 6.15 6.95
C ASP A 103 -0.11 6.65 6.76
N ALA A 104 -0.44 7.81 7.35
CA ALA A 104 -1.76 8.44 7.19
C ALA A 104 -2.03 8.87 5.74
N ARG A 105 -1.02 9.38 5.03
CA ARG A 105 -1.13 9.72 3.60
C ARG A 105 -1.28 8.46 2.74
N HIS A 106 -0.55 7.38 2.98
CA HIS A 106 -0.73 6.12 2.24
C HIS A 106 -2.16 5.60 2.39
N ALA A 107 -2.69 5.59 3.61
CA ALA A 107 -4.05 5.13 3.86
C ALA A 107 -5.09 6.06 3.20
N ALA A 108 -4.83 7.37 3.17
CA ALA A 108 -5.70 8.34 2.51
C ALA A 108 -5.67 8.20 0.99
N TYR A 109 -4.50 8.06 0.35
CA TYR A 109 -4.38 7.78 -1.09
C TYR A 109 -5.17 6.54 -1.47
N ALA A 110 -4.97 5.43 -0.75
CA ALA A 110 -5.68 4.18 -1.01
C ALA A 110 -7.20 4.35 -0.90
N THR A 111 -7.67 5.06 0.13
CA THR A 111 -9.09 5.29 0.37
C THR A 111 -9.71 6.19 -0.71
N VAL A 112 -9.07 7.31 -1.05
CA VAL A 112 -9.54 8.26 -2.09
C VAL A 112 -9.56 7.58 -3.46
N ALA A 113 -8.54 6.78 -3.78
CA ALA A 113 -8.48 5.98 -4.99
C ALA A 113 -9.46 4.78 -4.99
N ARG A 114 -10.18 4.55 -3.89
CA ARG A 114 -11.14 3.45 -3.73
C ARG A 114 -10.49 2.08 -3.97
N ALA A 115 -9.25 1.94 -3.49
CA ALA A 115 -8.58 0.66 -3.39
C ALA A 115 -9.34 -0.25 -2.42
N ASP A 116 -9.38 -1.54 -2.74
CA ASP A 116 -10.06 -2.51 -1.89
C ASP A 116 -9.13 -2.99 -0.76
N ILE A 117 -7.82 -3.02 -1.04
CA ILE A 117 -6.78 -3.53 -0.14
C ILE A 117 -5.55 -2.62 -0.20
N ILE A 118 -5.03 -2.20 0.96
CA ILE A 118 -3.68 -1.70 1.13
C ILE A 118 -2.76 -2.89 1.40
N VAL A 119 -1.72 -3.05 0.58
CA VAL A 119 -0.67 -4.03 0.79
C VAL A 119 0.52 -3.33 1.43
N SER A 120 0.88 -3.75 2.65
CA SER A 120 1.96 -3.13 3.41
C SER A 120 2.74 -4.14 4.26
N LEU A 121 4.02 -3.83 4.49
CA LEU A 121 4.89 -4.52 5.44
C LEU A 121 5.29 -3.63 6.64
N ASN A 122 4.92 -2.35 6.65
CA ASN A 122 5.37 -1.37 7.65
C ASN A 122 4.26 -0.56 8.34
N LEU A 123 3.00 -0.65 7.90
CA LEU A 123 1.85 0.00 8.56
C LEU A 123 1.48 -0.69 9.88
N LYS A 124 2.42 -0.87 10.81
CA LYS A 124 2.23 -1.57 12.10
C LYS A 124 1.11 -0.97 12.94
N HIS A 125 0.86 0.33 12.80
CA HIS A 125 -0.23 1.04 13.48
C HIS A 125 -1.61 0.68 12.94
N LEU A 126 -1.67 0.20 11.69
CA LEU A 126 -2.88 -0.25 11.03
C LEU A 126 -2.96 -1.78 10.86
N ALA A 127 -1.87 -2.50 11.11
CA ALA A 127 -1.75 -3.95 10.91
C ALA A 127 -2.55 -4.80 11.91
N ASN A 128 -3.16 -4.19 12.94
CA ASN A 128 -4.08 -4.89 13.84
C ASN A 128 -5.55 -4.62 13.44
N ALA A 129 -6.40 -5.63 13.62
CA ALA A 129 -7.81 -5.56 13.20
C ALA A 129 -8.59 -4.39 13.84
N TRP A 130 -8.21 -3.96 15.04
CA TRP A 130 -8.85 -2.82 15.71
C TRP A 130 -8.53 -1.49 15.03
N ALA A 131 -7.31 -1.33 14.53
CA ALA A 131 -6.90 -0.15 13.80
C ALA A 131 -7.53 -0.11 12.40
N GLU A 132 -7.58 -1.24 11.69
CA GLU A 132 -8.36 -1.35 10.43
C GLU A 132 -9.83 -0.97 10.67
N GLN A 133 -10.45 -1.45 11.75
CA GLN A 133 -11.83 -1.11 12.08
C GLN A 133 -12.01 0.39 12.38
N ARG A 134 -11.09 1.01 13.12
CA ARG A 134 -11.15 2.46 13.41
C ARG A 134 -10.98 3.30 12.15
N LEU A 135 -10.03 2.93 11.28
CA LEU A 135 -9.84 3.57 9.99
C LEU A 135 -11.13 3.50 9.16
N ASN A 136 -11.72 2.31 9.09
CA ASN A 136 -12.96 2.11 8.34
C ASN A 136 -14.18 2.79 8.97
N ALA A 137 -14.19 3.01 10.29
CA ALA A 137 -15.21 3.83 10.94
C ALA A 137 -15.09 5.30 10.53
N VAL A 138 -13.86 5.84 10.46
CA VAL A 138 -13.60 7.18 9.90
C VAL A 138 -14.04 7.24 8.44
N ASN A 139 -13.61 6.28 7.60
CA ASN A 139 -14.01 6.25 6.18
C ASN A 139 -15.54 6.27 6.03
N SER A 140 -16.25 5.44 6.81
CA SER A 140 -17.71 5.39 6.77
C SER A 140 -18.35 6.71 7.18
N ARG A 141 -17.82 7.40 8.19
CA ARG A 141 -18.27 8.74 8.61
C ARG A 141 -18.07 9.79 7.52
N GLU A 142 -16.96 9.70 6.79
CA GLU A 142 -16.61 10.59 5.67
C GLU A 142 -17.31 10.20 4.35
N GLY A 143 -18.15 9.15 4.33
CA GLY A 143 -18.82 8.67 3.12
C GLY A 143 -17.89 7.94 2.12
N LEU A 144 -16.74 7.49 2.59
CA LEU A 144 -15.69 6.84 1.82
C LEU A 144 -15.75 5.30 1.95
N PRO A 145 -15.22 4.55 0.94
CA PRO A 145 -15.22 3.09 0.99
C PRO A 145 -14.33 2.57 2.12
N THR A 146 -14.66 1.37 2.59
CA THR A 146 -13.79 0.61 3.50
C THR A 146 -12.61 0.04 2.75
N VAL A 147 -11.47 -0.09 3.42
CA VAL A 147 -10.25 -0.69 2.89
C VAL A 147 -9.73 -1.76 3.84
N ARG A 148 -9.21 -2.86 3.28
CA ARG A 148 -8.51 -3.91 4.03
C ARG A 148 -7.02 -3.62 4.07
N ILE A 149 -6.31 -4.13 5.08
CA ILE A 149 -4.86 -3.95 5.19
C ILE A 149 -4.21 -5.30 5.33
N TRP A 150 -3.57 -5.76 4.26
CA TRP A 150 -3.02 -7.12 4.13
C TRP A 150 -1.54 -7.10 3.81
N THR A 151 -0.85 -8.20 4.10
CA THR A 151 0.53 -8.41 3.68
C THR A 151 0.58 -9.05 2.28
N PRO A 152 1.74 -9.03 1.60
CA PRO A 152 1.92 -9.71 0.32
C PRO A 152 1.49 -11.19 0.35
N GLU A 153 1.80 -11.92 1.43
CA GLU A 153 1.44 -13.33 1.63
C GLU A 153 -0.08 -13.57 1.60
N GLN A 154 -0.89 -12.56 1.93
CA GLN A 154 -2.34 -12.68 2.01
C GLN A 154 -3.04 -12.34 0.68
N VAL A 155 -2.35 -11.69 -0.26
CA VAL A 155 -2.92 -11.29 -1.56
C VAL A 155 -2.47 -12.18 -2.73
N VAL A 156 -1.33 -12.86 -2.59
CA VAL A 156 -0.84 -13.75 -3.65
C VAL A 156 -1.69 -15.02 -3.77
N HIS A 157 -1.86 -15.48 -5.00
CA HIS A 157 -2.45 -16.77 -5.28
C HIS A 157 -1.37 -17.85 -5.31
N TYR A 158 -1.41 -18.79 -4.36
CA TYR A 158 -0.58 -19.99 -4.44
C TYR A 158 -1.35 -21.03 -5.25
N GLU A 159 -0.84 -21.41 -6.42
CA GLU A 159 -1.31 -22.62 -7.12
C GLU A 159 -0.64 -23.82 -6.46
N ASP A 160 -1.42 -24.88 -6.18
CA ASP A 160 -0.89 -26.20 -5.78
C ASP A 160 -0.38 -26.98 -7.00
#